data_AF-A0A1F3WUV7-F1
#
_entry.id   AF-A0A1F3WUV7-F1
#
_cell.length_a   1.000
_cell.length_b   1.000
_cell.length_c   1.000
_cell.angle_alpha   90.00
_cell.angle_beta   90.00
_cell.angle_gamma   90.00
#
_symmetry.space_group_name_H-M   'P 1'
#
loop_
_entity.id
_entity.type
_entity.pdbx_description
1 polymer ?
#
loop_
_entity_poly.entity_id
_entity_poly.type
_entity_poly.pdbx_seq_one_letter_code
_entity_poly.pdbx_strand_id
1 'polypeptide(L)'
;MVTGASSEVRMSDDGELMFRGARKGDMLYLIDGVKTSSIGSVPGSAIGRMQIYTGGLPAKYGDTMGGVIVLETKSYFDLYNAWKSEQIRSER
;
A
#
# COMPACT_ATOMS: atom_id res chain seq x y z
N MET A 1 -10.04 3.64 -4.98
CA MET A 1 -8.63 3.89 -5.38
C MET A 1 -7.73 2.65 -5.27
N VAL A 2 -8.01 1.65 -4.41
CA VAL A 2 -7.21 0.39 -4.34
C VAL A 2 -7.86 -0.77 -5.12
N THR A 3 -9.19 -0.82 -5.16
CA THR A 3 -9.98 -1.88 -5.84
C THR A 3 -9.95 -1.82 -7.37
N GLY A 4 -9.43 -0.74 -7.96
CA GLY A 4 -9.34 -0.57 -9.41
C GLY A 4 -7.99 -1.01 -10.00
N ALA A 5 -6.99 -1.32 -9.17
CA ALA A 5 -5.65 -1.65 -9.64
C ALA A 5 -5.51 -3.10 -10.13
N SER A 6 -6.35 -4.01 -9.63
CA SER A 6 -6.42 -5.40 -10.08
C SER A 6 -7.75 -6.02 -9.66
N SER A 7 -8.37 -6.79 -10.56
CA SER A 7 -9.65 -7.50 -10.32
C SER A 7 -9.59 -8.50 -9.17
N GLU A 8 -8.38 -8.86 -8.72
CA GLU A 8 -8.13 -9.78 -7.61
C GLU A 8 -8.24 -9.11 -6.23
N VAL A 9 -8.32 -7.77 -6.20
CA VAL A 9 -8.34 -6.95 -4.99
C VAL A 9 -9.74 -6.41 -4.76
N ARG A 10 -10.41 -6.89 -3.71
CA ARG A 10 -11.73 -6.40 -3.32
C ARG A 10 -11.61 -5.70 -1.98
N MET A 11 -12.42 -4.67 -1.77
CA MET A 11 -12.56 -4.03 -0.47
C MET A 11 -13.91 -4.48 0.11
N SER A 12 -13.91 -4.95 1.35
CA SER A 12 -15.13 -5.22 2.10
C SER A 12 -15.82 -3.90 2.48
N ASP A 13 -17.10 -3.95 2.84
CA ASP A 13 -17.84 -2.76 3.28
C ASP A 13 -17.23 -2.12 4.54
N ASP A 14 -16.50 -2.92 5.34
CA ASP A 14 -15.74 -2.47 6.51
C ASP A 14 -14.40 -1.76 6.17
N GLY A 15 -14.08 -1.59 4.88
CA GLY A 15 -12.84 -0.94 4.43
C GLY A 15 -11.59 -1.83 4.43
N GLU A 16 -11.73 -3.12 4.74
CA GLU A 16 -10.64 -4.08 4.68
C GLU A 16 -10.44 -4.67 3.29
N LEU A 17 -9.18 -4.97 2.94
CA LEU A 17 -8.82 -5.49 1.64
C LEU A 17 -8.79 -7.02 1.65
N MET A 18 -9.47 -7.64 0.69
CA MET A 18 -9.56 -9.08 0.47
C MET A 18 -8.92 -9.44 -0.88
N PHE A 19 -8.07 -10.46 -0.89
CA PHE A 19 -7.31 -10.89 -2.06
C PHE A 19 -7.56 -12.37 -2.33
N ARG A 20 -7.96 -12.73 -3.56
CA ARG A 20 -8.13 -14.14 -4.00
C ARG A 20 -8.85 -15.07 -3.00
N GLY A 21 -9.85 -14.56 -2.26
CA GLY A 21 -10.60 -15.36 -1.27
C GLY A 21 -9.96 -15.50 0.12
N ALA A 22 -8.87 -14.77 0.38
CA ALA A 22 -8.29 -14.61 1.71
C ALA A 22 -9.31 -13.99 2.67
N ARG A 23 -9.33 -14.45 3.93
CA ARG A 23 -10.28 -13.96 4.92
C ARG A 23 -9.83 -12.63 5.51
N LYS A 24 -10.80 -11.91 6.05
CA LYS A 24 -10.60 -10.77 6.95
C LYS A 24 -9.61 -11.16 8.06
N GLY A 25 -8.46 -10.48 8.09
CA GLY A 25 -7.37 -10.74 9.05
C GLY A 25 -6.22 -11.64 8.57
N ASP A 26 -6.35 -12.35 7.43
CA ASP A 26 -5.27 -13.21 6.91
C ASP A 26 -4.18 -12.42 6.14
N MET A 27 -4.43 -11.13 5.93
CA MET A 27 -3.53 -10.19 5.27
C MET A 27 -2.63 -9.52 6.29
N LEU A 28 -1.33 -9.50 6.01
CA LEU A 28 -0.40 -8.68 6.78
C LEU A 28 -0.27 -7.30 6.14
N TYR A 29 -0.55 -6.26 6.92
CA TYR A 29 -0.33 -4.88 6.53
C TYR A 29 0.99 -4.38 7.12
N LEU A 30 1.84 -3.83 6.27
CA LEU A 30 3.10 -3.20 6.64
C LEU A 30 3.04 -1.74 6.24
N ILE A 31 3.06 -0.83 7.21
CA ILE A 31 3.13 0.62 6.99
C ILE A 31 4.53 1.05 7.40
N ASP A 32 5.32 1.54 6.45
CA ASP A 32 6.72 1.94 6.67
C ASP A 32 7.56 0.85 7.38
N GLY A 33 7.25 -0.41 7.10
CA GLY A 33 7.89 -1.58 7.72
C GLY A 33 7.27 -2.05 9.04
N VAL A 34 6.30 -1.33 9.60
CA VAL A 34 5.61 -1.69 10.85
C VAL A 34 4.35 -2.52 10.56
N LYS A 35 4.22 -3.65 11.26
CA LYS A 35 3.03 -4.51 11.19
C LYS A 35 1.83 -3.79 11.80
N THR A 36 0.76 -3.66 11.04
CA THR A 36 -0.48 -3.01 11.45
C THR A 36 -1.68 -3.89 11.11
N SER A 37 -2.79 -3.68 11.83
CA SER A 37 -4.02 -4.46 11.64
C SER A 37 -4.87 -3.95 10.48
N SER A 38 -4.68 -2.69 10.06
CA SER A 38 -5.44 -2.08 8.97
C SER A 38 -4.67 -0.94 8.31
N ILE A 39 -4.97 -0.70 7.03
CA ILE A 39 -4.45 0.45 6.25
C ILE A 39 -5.31 1.70 6.41
N GLY A 40 -6.53 1.57 6.95
CA GLY A 40 -7.51 2.66 7.02
C GLY A 40 -7.06 3.89 7.84
N SER A 41 -5.97 3.80 8.59
CA SER A 41 -5.38 4.92 9.33
C SER A 41 -4.59 5.91 8.45
N VAL A 42 -4.19 5.53 7.23
CA VAL A 42 -3.33 6.36 6.37
C VAL A 42 -4.17 7.02 5.26
N PRO A 43 -4.22 8.37 5.21
CA PRO A 43 -4.87 9.07 4.11
C PRO A 43 -4.22 8.74 2.76
N GLY A 44 -5.02 8.52 1.72
CA GLY A 44 -4.52 8.20 0.38
C GLY A 44 -3.55 9.24 -0.20
N SER A 45 -3.65 10.51 0.21
CA SER A 45 -2.73 11.57 -0.18
C SER A 45 -1.34 11.45 0.44
N ALA A 46 -1.21 10.75 1.58
CA ALA A 46 0.05 10.52 2.27
C ALA A 46 0.77 9.25 1.76
N ILE A 47 0.09 8.41 0.99
CA ILE A 47 0.68 7.19 0.41
C ILE A 47 1.62 7.60 -0.73
N GLY A 48 2.88 7.17 -0.65
CA GLY A 48 3.86 7.32 -1.72
C GLY A 48 3.86 6.10 -2.63
N ARG A 49 4.00 4.91 -2.04
CA ARG A 49 4.03 3.63 -2.75
C ARG A 49 3.19 2.58 -2.02
N MET A 50 2.51 1.74 -2.79
CA MET A 50 1.81 0.58 -2.27
C MET A 50 2.17 -0.63 -3.13
N GLN A 51 2.64 -1.70 -2.49
CA GLN A 51 3.01 -2.96 -3.11
C GLN A 51 2.18 -4.07 -2.48
N ILE A 52 1.65 -4.95 -3.31
CA ILE A 52 0.76 -6.02 -2.87
C ILE A 52 1.34 -7.34 -3.35
N TYR A 53 1.55 -8.25 -2.41
CA TYR A 53 1.97 -9.62 -2.65
C TYR A 53 0.78 -10.53 -2.37
N THR A 54 0.13 -11.02 -3.43
CA THR A 54 -1.04 -11.92 -3.33
C THR A 54 -0.66 -13.41 -3.30
N GLY A 55 0.62 -13.73 -3.42
CA GLY A 55 1.18 -15.08 -3.40
C GLY A 55 2.70 -15.07 -3.60
N GLY A 56 3.36 -16.21 -3.43
CA GLY A 56 4.83 -16.31 -3.61
C GLY A 56 5.60 -15.37 -2.68
N LEU A 57 5.19 -15.30 -1.41
CA LEU A 57 5.66 -14.28 -0.49
C LEU A 57 7.16 -14.44 -0.18
N PRO A 58 7.97 -13.36 -0.30
CA PRO A 58 9.35 -13.39 0.16
C PRO A 58 9.45 -13.71 1.65
N ALA A 59 10.39 -14.58 2.03
CA ALA A 59 10.59 -15.04 3.42
C ALA A 59 10.78 -13.89 4.43
N LYS A 60 11.24 -12.71 4.00
CA LYS A 60 11.35 -11.50 4.83
C LYS A 60 10.05 -11.07 5.50
N TYR A 61 8.90 -11.43 4.93
CA TYR A 61 7.60 -11.03 5.47
C TYR A 61 6.96 -12.09 6.39
N GLY A 62 7.59 -13.27 6.49
CA GLY A 62 7.16 -14.35 7.37
C GLY A 62 6.01 -15.18 6.81
N ASP A 63 5.31 -15.88 7.70
CA ASP A 63 4.19 -16.76 7.38
C ASP A 63 2.88 -15.95 7.42
N THR A 64 2.26 -15.75 6.25
CA THR A 64 0.95 -15.11 6.13
C THR A 64 0.16 -15.87 5.08
N MET A 65 -1.06 -16.30 5.40
CA MET A 65 -1.87 -17.13 4.51
C MET A 65 -2.57 -16.35 3.38
N GLY A 66 -2.88 -15.07 3.57
CA GLY A 66 -3.62 -14.26 2.57
C GLY A 66 -2.74 -13.45 1.63
N GLY A 67 -1.56 -13.03 2.10
CA GLY A 67 -0.65 -12.14 1.38
C GLY A 67 -0.20 -10.96 2.22
N VAL A 68 0.63 -10.10 1.63
CA VAL A 68 1.24 -8.96 2.32
C VAL A 68 1.05 -7.69 1.53
N ILE A 69 0.61 -6.65 2.22
CA ILE A 69 0.52 -5.30 1.67
C ILE A 69 1.58 -4.45 2.33
N VAL A 70 2.47 -3.91 1.50
CA VAL A 70 3.51 -2.98 1.92
C VAL A 70 3.12 -1.59 1.45
N LEU A 71 2.90 -0.70 2.40
CA LEU A 71 2.59 0.70 2.19
C LEU A 71 3.78 1.52 2.68
N GLU A 72 4.26 2.39 1.81
CA GLU A 72 5.28 3.38 2.13
C GLU A 72 4.67 4.77 2.00
N THR A 73 4.81 5.57 3.05
CA THR A 73 4.37 6.96 3.07
C THR A 73 5.32 7.83 2.26
N LYS A 74 4.83 9.01 1.83
CA LYS A 74 5.65 9.98 1.09
C LYS A 74 6.83 10.43 1.95
N SER A 75 8.04 10.27 1.41
CA SER A 75 9.24 10.78 2.05
C SER A 75 9.41 12.28 1.77
N TYR A 76 10.19 12.96 2.60
CA TYR A 76 10.62 14.34 2.36
C TYR A 76 11.21 14.51 0.95
N PHE A 77 12.03 13.54 0.51
CA PHE A 77 12.66 13.60 -0.81
C PHE A 77 11.65 13.52 -1.96
N ASP A 78 10.54 12.80 -1.80
CA ASP A 78 9.50 12.71 -2.82
C ASP A 78 8.82 14.07 -3.03
N LEU A 79 8.52 14.76 -1.92
CA LEU A 79 7.94 16.10 -1.94
C LEU A 79 8.92 17.13 -2.52
N TYR A 80 10.19 17.07 -2.10
CA TYR A 80 11.23 17.96 -2.60
C TYR A 80 11.45 17.79 -4.11
N ASN A 81 11.48 16.55 -4.61
CA ASN A 81 11.62 16.27 -6.03
C ASN A 81 10.41 16.75 -6.84
N ALA A 82 9.20 16.59 -6.30
CA ALA A 82 7.98 17.11 -6.92
C ALA A 82 8.04 18.64 -7.05
N TRP A 83 8.36 19.34 -5.96
CA TRP A 83 8.53 20.79 -5.96
C TRP A 83 9.61 21.27 -6.94
N LYS A 84 10.78 20.61 -6.95
CA LYS A 84 11.86 20.95 -7.88
C LYS A 84 11.44 20.75 -9.34
N SER A 85 10.65 19.71 -9.61
CA SER A 85 10.10 19.47 -10.96
C SER A 85 9.12 20.56 -11.40
N GLU A 86 8.36 21.13 -10.46
CA GLU A 86 7.44 22.23 -10.72
C GLU A 86 8.18 23.53 -11.06
N GLN A 87 9.26 23.83 -10.34
CA GLN A 87 10.11 24.98 -10.66
C GLN A 87 10.71 24.88 -12.06
N ILE A 88 11.31 23.74 -12.41
CA ILE A 88 11.90 23.50 -13.73
C ILE A 88 10.84 23.63 -14.84
N ARG A 89 9.60 23.19 -14.58
CA ARG A 89 8.48 23.36 -15.54
C ARG A 89 8.03 24.82 -15.67
N SER A 90 8.10 25.60 -14.59
CA SER A 90 7.72 27.01 -14.61
C SER A 90 8.76 27.92 -15.26
N GLU A 91 10.03 27.50 -15.25
CA GLU A 91 11.14 28.23 -15.88
C GLU A 91 11.27 27.94 -17.38
N ARG A 92 10.49 26.99 -17.91
CA ARG A 92 10.51 26.54 -19.30
C ARG A 92 9.33 27.11 -20.09
#